data_AF-A0A1Q4WXD3-F1
#
_entry.id   AF-A0A1Q4WXD3-F1
#
_cell.length_a   1.000
_cell.length_b   1.000
_cell.length_c   1.000
_cell.angle_alpha   90.00
_cell.angle_beta   90.00
_cell.angle_gamma   90.00
#
_symmetry.space_group_name_H-M   'P 1'
#
loop_
_entity.id
_entity.type
_entity.pdbx_description
1 polymer ?
#
loop_
_entity_poly.entity_id
_entity_poly.type
_entity_poly.pdbx_seq_one_letter_code
_entity_poly.pdbx_strand_id
1 'polypeptide(L)'
;MHGEQHYLVGLDLTGRRVVVVGGGTVAQRRLPRLVAAGARVEVISPEVTPAVQGLVEGGEATWHAREYAEGDLDGAWYVLACTSSPEVNARVTADAEERRVFCVRADVAVKGTAVTPAVGEHDGLLVGVLAGGQHRRSAGVRDGLVSALRDGSIADHHDQPAGVALVGGGPGDPDLITVRGRRLLARADVVVADRLAPRELLDELPPHVEVVDAAKIPYGRAATQDFINTTLVDHAKAGRFVVRLKGGDPYVFGRGFEELIACAEAGVPVTVVPGVTSAFGVPALADVPVTHRGVAHEVVVVSGHVAPDDERSLVDWSALARLSGTVVILMGVERAAAFADALMAGRPGDTPVSVIQEGGTRTQKVVRSTLASLAADIAEHGIRPPAIIVAGPVAGLAGQLPFRS
;
A
#
# COMPACT_ATOMS: atom_id res chain seq x y z
N MET A 1 31.96 -27.96 3.61
CA MET A 1 31.13 -26.79 3.25
C MET A 1 31.91 -25.96 2.26
N HIS A 2 31.58 -26.01 0.97
CA HIS A 2 32.22 -25.13 -0.02
C HIS A 2 31.59 -23.74 0.15
N GLY A 3 32.36 -22.81 0.72
CA GLY A 3 31.96 -21.41 0.85
C GLY A 3 31.68 -20.80 -0.52
N GLU A 4 30.83 -19.78 -0.55
CA GLU A 4 30.47 -19.06 -1.77
C GLU A 4 31.72 -18.39 -2.36
N GLN A 5 32.13 -18.84 -3.56
CA GLN A 5 33.33 -18.33 -4.26
C GLN A 5 33.03 -17.20 -5.25
N HIS A 6 31.76 -16.83 -5.43
CA HIS A 6 31.36 -15.78 -6.39
C HIS A 6 31.46 -14.40 -5.76
N TYR A 7 32.13 -13.47 -6.44
CA TYR A 7 32.12 -12.06 -6.11
C TYR A 7 30.85 -11.40 -6.66
N LEU A 8 29.98 -10.88 -5.78
CA LEU A 8 28.75 -10.20 -6.21
C LEU A 8 29.08 -8.79 -6.69
N VAL A 9 28.84 -8.52 -7.97
CA VAL A 9 29.09 -7.23 -8.60
C VAL A 9 27.97 -6.88 -9.58
N GLY A 10 27.66 -5.60 -9.70
CA GLY A 10 26.81 -5.07 -10.77
C GLY A 10 27.62 -4.81 -12.03
N LEU A 11 27.13 -5.23 -13.20
CA LEU A 11 27.77 -4.97 -14.48
C LEU A 11 27.03 -3.84 -15.21
N ASP A 12 27.77 -2.83 -15.68
CA ASP A 12 27.24 -1.87 -16.65
C ASP A 12 27.37 -2.44 -18.05
N LEU A 13 26.23 -2.81 -18.64
CA LEU A 13 26.14 -3.39 -19.97
C LEU A 13 25.72 -2.37 -21.03
N THR A 14 25.61 -1.09 -20.69
CA THR A 14 25.15 -0.05 -21.61
C THR A 14 26.04 0.01 -22.85
N GLY A 15 25.45 -0.27 -24.02
CA GLY A 15 26.16 -0.32 -25.30
C GLY A 15 27.14 -1.49 -25.47
N ARG A 16 27.29 -2.37 -24.47
CA ARG A 16 28.20 -3.52 -24.51
C ARG A 16 27.59 -4.67 -25.31
N ARG A 17 28.43 -5.37 -26.08
CA ARG A 17 28.02 -6.55 -26.84
C ARG A 17 27.80 -7.73 -25.89
N VAL A 18 26.60 -8.29 -25.91
CA VAL A 18 26.20 -9.45 -25.09
C VAL A 18 25.64 -10.54 -26.01
N VAL A 19 26.20 -11.75 -25.90
CA VAL A 19 25.80 -12.88 -26.74
C VAL A 19 24.88 -13.82 -25.97
N VAL A 20 23.78 -14.24 -26.59
CA VAL A 20 22.88 -15.27 -26.05
C VAL A 20 22.85 -16.44 -27.01
N VAL A 21 23.35 -17.59 -26.56
CA VAL A 21 23.39 -18.81 -27.38
C VAL A 21 22.20 -19.70 -27.01
N GLY A 22 21.28 -19.86 -27.95
CA GLY A 22 19.99 -20.54 -27.78
C GLY A 22 18.81 -19.56 -27.73
N GLY A 23 17.73 -19.88 -28.46
CA GLY A 23 16.53 -19.04 -28.62
C GLY A 23 15.28 -19.51 -27.87
N GLY A 24 15.44 -20.46 -26.94
CA GLY A 24 14.34 -21.12 -26.22
C GLY A 24 13.71 -20.30 -25.09
N THR A 25 12.91 -20.97 -24.26
CA THR A 25 12.19 -20.36 -23.12
C THR A 25 13.11 -19.76 -22.06
N VAL A 26 14.34 -20.27 -21.93
CA VAL A 26 15.35 -19.67 -21.03
C VAL A 26 15.79 -18.31 -21.54
N ALA A 27 16.12 -18.20 -22.83
CA ALA A 27 16.47 -16.93 -23.46
C ALA A 27 15.33 -15.91 -23.35
N GLN A 28 14.09 -16.34 -23.65
CA GLN A 28 12.88 -15.52 -23.50
C GLN A 28 12.77 -14.85 -22.12
N ARG A 29 13.12 -15.57 -21.05
CA ARG A 29 13.05 -15.03 -19.67
C ARG A 29 14.22 -14.12 -19.29
N ARG A 30 15.35 -14.21 -20.00
CA ARG A 30 16.59 -13.51 -19.64
C ARG A 30 16.85 -12.28 -20.50
N LEU A 31 16.44 -12.30 -21.76
CA LEU A 31 16.63 -11.22 -22.72
C LEU A 31 16.09 -9.87 -22.25
N PRO A 32 14.84 -9.74 -21.74
CA PRO A 32 14.30 -8.44 -21.35
C PRO A 32 15.15 -7.70 -20.33
N ARG A 33 15.81 -8.43 -19.41
CA ARG A 33 16.71 -7.83 -18.41
C ARG A 33 18.03 -7.35 -19.00
N LEU A 34 18.59 -8.08 -19.96
CA LEU A 34 19.82 -7.66 -20.65
C LEU A 34 19.56 -6.41 -21.49
N VAL A 35 18.41 -6.37 -22.20
CA VAL A 35 17.95 -5.20 -22.95
C VAL A 35 17.71 -4.02 -22.03
N ALA A 36 16.99 -4.20 -20.92
CA ALA A 36 16.74 -3.14 -19.93
C ALA A 36 18.03 -2.59 -19.30
N ALA A 37 19.10 -3.40 -19.21
CA ALA A 37 20.42 -2.97 -18.78
C ALA A 37 21.24 -2.25 -19.89
N GLY A 38 20.62 -1.97 -21.04
CA GLY A 38 21.23 -1.24 -22.15
C GLY A 38 22.18 -2.07 -23.03
N ALA A 39 22.17 -3.40 -22.90
CA ALA A 39 23.06 -4.27 -23.69
C ALA A 39 22.71 -4.27 -25.18
N ARG A 40 23.74 -4.33 -26.03
CA ARG A 40 23.58 -4.70 -27.45
C ARG A 40 23.53 -6.22 -27.54
N VAL A 41 22.32 -6.76 -27.54
CA VAL A 41 22.09 -8.20 -27.44
C VAL A 41 22.06 -8.87 -28.81
N GLU A 42 22.88 -9.91 -28.96
CA GLU A 42 22.91 -10.77 -30.14
C GLU A 42 22.51 -12.20 -29.76
N VAL A 43 21.45 -12.72 -30.36
CA VAL A 43 20.94 -14.07 -30.16
C VAL A 43 21.45 -14.96 -31.29
N ILE A 44 22.19 -16.02 -30.96
CA ILE A 44 22.64 -17.03 -31.93
C ILE A 44 21.88 -18.32 -31.65
N SER A 45 21.00 -18.69 -32.58
CA SER A 45 20.17 -19.89 -32.48
C SER A 45 19.55 -20.22 -33.84
N PRO A 46 19.47 -21.49 -34.26
CA PRO A 46 18.76 -21.87 -35.49
C PRO A 46 17.28 -21.43 -35.48
N GLU A 47 16.66 -21.52 -34.31
CA GLU A 47 15.26 -21.17 -34.09
C GLU A 47 15.10 -20.34 -32.81
N VAL A 48 14.05 -19.52 -32.75
CA VAL A 48 13.69 -18.72 -31.58
C VAL A 48 12.22 -18.89 -31.25
N THR A 49 11.86 -18.73 -29.98
CA THR A 49 10.44 -18.65 -29.60
C THR A 49 9.78 -17.38 -30.15
N PRO A 50 8.44 -17.35 -30.33
CA PRO A 50 7.73 -16.14 -30.79
C PRO A 50 7.99 -14.90 -29.93
N ALA A 51 8.18 -15.07 -28.62
CA ALA A 51 8.48 -13.97 -27.72
C ALA A 51 9.89 -13.38 -27.93
N VAL A 52 10.87 -14.23 -28.25
CA VAL A 52 12.22 -13.77 -28.63
C VAL A 52 12.19 -13.10 -30.00
N GLN A 53 11.43 -13.66 -30.94
CA GLN A 53 11.22 -13.04 -32.25
C GLN A 53 10.60 -11.64 -32.14
N GLY A 54 9.61 -11.44 -31.26
CA GLY A 54 9.02 -10.12 -31.02
C GLY A 54 10.04 -9.06 -30.56
N LEU A 55 11.00 -9.42 -29.70
CA LEU A 55 12.08 -8.51 -29.28
C LEU A 55 13.01 -8.14 -30.44
N VAL A 56 13.26 -9.08 -31.35
CA VAL A 56 14.09 -8.86 -32.54
C VAL A 56 13.39 -7.94 -33.53
N GLU A 57 12.11 -8.20 -33.80
CA GLU A 57 11.27 -7.36 -34.67
C GLU A 57 11.09 -5.94 -34.11
N GLY A 58 11.07 -5.80 -32.78
CA GLY A 58 11.08 -4.51 -32.09
C GLY A 58 12.42 -3.77 -32.11
N GLY A 59 13.49 -4.38 -32.65
CA GLY A 59 14.83 -3.79 -32.71
C GLY A 59 15.61 -3.82 -31.38
N GLU A 60 15.13 -4.58 -30.39
CA GLU A 60 15.74 -4.69 -29.06
C GLU A 60 16.91 -5.70 -29.02
N ALA A 61 16.94 -6.65 -29.96
CA ALA A 61 17.99 -7.64 -30.11
C ALA A 61 18.25 -7.97 -31.59
N THR A 62 19.45 -8.44 -31.92
CA THR A 62 19.77 -8.97 -33.25
C THR A 62 19.75 -10.50 -33.21
N TRP A 63 19.05 -11.15 -34.13
CA TRP A 63 19.02 -12.61 -34.24
C TRP A 63 19.83 -13.11 -35.43
N HIS A 64 20.74 -14.05 -35.14
CA HIS A 64 21.48 -14.84 -36.10
C HIS A 64 20.87 -16.24 -36.18
N ALA A 65 20.06 -16.50 -37.22
CA ALA A 65 19.35 -17.75 -37.46
C ALA A 65 20.28 -18.89 -37.92
N ARG A 66 21.18 -19.31 -37.03
CA ARG A 66 22.17 -20.37 -37.27
C ARG A 66 22.68 -21.00 -35.97
N GLU A 67 23.45 -22.07 -36.12
CA GLU A 67 24.19 -22.67 -35.01
C GLU A 67 25.37 -21.79 -34.56
N TYR A 68 25.77 -22.00 -33.31
CA TYR A 68 26.96 -21.37 -32.72
C TYR A 68 28.25 -21.90 -33.38
N ALA A 69 29.17 -20.99 -33.67
CA ALA A 69 30.46 -21.25 -34.28
C ALA A 69 31.59 -20.54 -33.51
N GLU A 70 32.82 -21.01 -33.73
CA GLU A 70 34.01 -20.36 -33.17
C GLU A 70 34.13 -18.91 -33.68
N GLY A 71 34.55 -17.99 -32.81
CA GLY A 71 34.63 -16.55 -33.10
C GLY A 71 33.36 -15.76 -32.81
N ASP A 72 32.23 -16.42 -32.54
CA ASP A 72 30.96 -15.74 -32.22
C ASP A 72 31.03 -14.86 -30.96
N LEU A 73 31.97 -15.15 -30.07
CA LEU A 73 32.20 -14.40 -28.82
C LEU A 73 33.23 -13.28 -28.97
N ASP A 74 33.78 -13.04 -30.17
CA ASP A 74 34.80 -12.02 -30.38
C ASP A 74 34.23 -10.62 -30.07
N GLY A 75 34.91 -9.90 -29.16
CA GLY A 75 34.47 -8.59 -28.67
C GLY A 75 33.22 -8.60 -27.79
N ALA A 76 32.71 -9.77 -27.38
CA ALA A 76 31.66 -9.88 -26.39
C ALA A 76 32.20 -9.58 -24.98
N TRP A 77 31.36 -8.98 -24.13
CA TRP A 77 31.68 -8.75 -22.71
C TRP A 77 31.07 -9.81 -21.81
N TYR A 78 29.96 -10.40 -22.27
CA TYR A 78 29.14 -11.32 -21.51
C TYR A 78 28.45 -12.29 -22.45
N VAL A 79 28.33 -13.55 -22.04
CA VAL A 79 27.60 -14.58 -22.78
C VAL A 79 26.65 -15.37 -21.88
N LEU A 80 25.47 -15.68 -22.42
CA LEU A 80 24.51 -16.62 -21.82
C LEU A 80 24.41 -17.86 -22.69
N ALA A 81 24.95 -18.98 -22.21
CA ALA A 81 24.80 -20.30 -22.81
C ALA A 81 23.51 -20.96 -22.30
N CYS A 82 22.48 -21.01 -23.13
CA CYS A 82 21.15 -21.49 -22.74
C CYS A 82 20.48 -22.40 -23.78
N THR A 83 21.29 -23.13 -24.54
CA THR A 83 20.78 -24.16 -25.46
C THR A 83 20.31 -25.40 -24.70
N SER A 84 19.52 -26.23 -25.38
CA SER A 84 19.17 -27.57 -24.89
C SER A 84 20.30 -28.60 -25.02
N SER A 85 21.41 -28.26 -25.70
CA SER A 85 22.56 -29.14 -25.90
C SER A 85 23.65 -28.85 -24.85
N PRO A 86 23.91 -29.77 -23.91
CA PRO A 86 24.98 -29.59 -22.92
C PRO A 86 26.37 -29.49 -23.55
N GLU A 87 26.58 -30.09 -24.73
CA GLU A 87 27.82 -30.03 -25.50
C GLU A 87 28.05 -28.64 -26.07
N VAL A 88 27.03 -28.04 -26.69
CA VAL A 88 27.11 -26.66 -27.20
C VAL A 88 27.36 -25.70 -26.04
N ASN A 89 26.63 -25.84 -24.92
CA ASN A 89 26.84 -24.99 -23.74
C ASN A 89 28.26 -25.14 -23.17
N ALA A 90 28.85 -26.34 -23.21
CA ALA A 90 30.23 -26.57 -22.80
C ALA A 90 31.23 -25.89 -23.73
N ARG A 91 31.04 -25.99 -25.06
CA ARG A 91 31.87 -25.31 -26.05
C ARG A 91 31.82 -23.79 -25.89
N VAL A 92 30.61 -23.20 -25.79
CA VAL A 92 30.44 -21.75 -25.54
C VAL A 92 31.19 -21.32 -24.28
N THR A 93 31.17 -22.15 -23.23
CA THR A 93 31.87 -21.81 -21.98
C THR A 93 33.39 -21.88 -22.13
N ALA A 94 33.92 -22.87 -22.85
CA ALA A 94 35.35 -22.99 -23.12
C ALA A 94 35.85 -21.80 -23.97
N ASP A 95 35.13 -21.45 -25.03
CA ASP A 95 35.46 -20.33 -25.91
C ASP A 95 35.41 -18.99 -25.16
N ALA A 96 34.45 -18.84 -24.25
CA ALA A 96 34.31 -17.67 -23.39
C ALA A 96 35.50 -17.51 -22.44
N GLU A 97 35.95 -18.62 -21.83
CA GLU A 97 37.12 -18.62 -20.94
C GLU A 97 38.39 -18.21 -21.68
N GLU A 98 38.63 -18.78 -22.87
CA GLU A 98 39.77 -18.43 -23.72
C GLU A 98 39.79 -16.92 -24.07
N ARG A 99 38.61 -16.34 -24.32
CA ARG A 99 38.42 -14.93 -24.69
C ARG A 99 38.25 -13.99 -23.50
N ARG A 100 38.28 -14.51 -22.26
CA ARG A 100 38.05 -13.75 -21.01
C ARG A 100 36.69 -13.05 -20.97
N VAL A 101 35.66 -13.74 -21.48
CA VAL A 101 34.26 -13.33 -21.48
C VAL A 101 33.53 -14.00 -20.33
N PHE A 102 32.80 -13.24 -19.52
CA PHE A 102 31.98 -13.84 -18.45
C PHE A 102 30.84 -14.66 -19.03
N CYS A 103 30.75 -15.93 -18.64
CA CYS A 103 29.78 -16.88 -19.17
C CYS A 103 28.81 -17.34 -18.08
N VAL A 104 27.53 -17.07 -18.28
CA VAL A 104 26.46 -17.75 -17.54
C VAL A 104 26.01 -18.98 -18.30
N ARG A 105 26.00 -20.10 -17.60
CA ARG A 105 25.55 -21.37 -18.14
C ARG A 105 24.24 -21.79 -17.48
N ALA A 106 23.17 -21.90 -18.28
CA ALA A 106 21.82 -22.05 -17.77
C ALA A 106 21.43 -23.48 -17.34
N ASP A 107 22.02 -24.50 -17.97
CA ASP A 107 21.81 -25.92 -17.63
C ASP A 107 22.55 -26.32 -16.35
N VAL A 108 23.80 -25.84 -16.18
CA VAL A 108 24.64 -26.15 -15.02
C VAL A 108 25.42 -24.91 -14.58
N ALA A 109 24.84 -24.16 -13.63
CA ALA A 109 25.38 -22.87 -13.19
C ALA A 109 26.85 -22.93 -12.71
N VAL A 110 27.23 -23.98 -11.98
CA VAL A 110 28.60 -24.14 -11.44
C VAL A 110 29.67 -24.37 -12.50
N LYS A 111 29.28 -24.63 -13.75
CA LYS A 111 30.19 -24.78 -14.88
C LYS A 111 30.37 -23.50 -15.69
N GLY A 112 29.66 -22.42 -15.36
CA GLY A 112 29.90 -21.08 -15.90
C GLY A 112 30.90 -20.29 -15.07
N THR A 113 31.39 -19.18 -15.60
CA THR A 113 32.30 -18.24 -14.91
C THR A 113 31.57 -17.07 -14.28
N ALA A 114 30.27 -16.94 -14.52
CA ALA A 114 29.37 -16.01 -13.89
C ALA A 114 28.04 -16.68 -13.49
N VAL A 115 27.36 -16.09 -12.50
CA VAL A 115 26.05 -16.53 -12.03
C VAL A 115 25.10 -15.33 -11.99
N THR A 116 23.85 -15.55 -12.42
CA THR A 116 22.81 -14.53 -12.30
C THR A 116 22.13 -14.62 -10.93
N PRO A 117 22.21 -13.57 -10.07
CA PRO A 117 21.51 -13.56 -8.79
C PRO A 117 19.99 -13.60 -8.94
N ALA A 118 19.29 -13.94 -7.86
CA ALA A 118 17.89 -13.57 -7.73
C ALA A 118 17.83 -12.05 -7.55
N VAL A 119 17.23 -11.35 -8.50
CA VAL A 119 17.18 -9.89 -8.52
C VAL A 119 15.76 -9.40 -8.24
N GLY A 120 15.65 -8.43 -7.33
CA GLY A 120 14.46 -7.64 -7.05
C GLY A 120 14.75 -6.16 -7.23
N GLU A 121 13.69 -5.38 -7.46
CA GLU A 121 13.78 -3.94 -7.60
C GLU A 121 12.67 -3.28 -6.79
N HIS A 122 12.99 -2.19 -6.11
CA HIS A 122 12.04 -1.37 -5.39
C HIS A 122 12.49 0.10 -5.44
N ASP A 123 11.68 0.96 -6.04
CA ASP A 123 11.91 2.42 -6.04
C ASP A 123 13.32 2.86 -6.50
N GLY A 124 13.83 2.22 -7.55
CA GLY A 124 15.19 2.45 -8.06
C GLY A 124 16.31 1.70 -7.34
N LEU A 125 16.02 1.09 -6.18
CA LEU A 125 16.96 0.18 -5.50
C LEU A 125 16.96 -1.19 -6.18
N LEU A 126 18.16 -1.67 -6.55
CA LEU A 126 18.38 -3.02 -7.07
C LEU A 126 18.92 -3.94 -5.97
N VAL A 127 18.24 -5.05 -5.71
CA VAL A 127 18.64 -6.05 -4.70
C VAL A 127 19.00 -7.36 -5.39
N GLY A 128 20.23 -7.83 -5.19
CA GLY A 128 20.72 -9.12 -5.70
C GLY A 128 21.01 -10.11 -4.57
N VAL A 129 20.47 -11.33 -4.67
CA VAL A 129 20.70 -12.41 -3.70
C VAL A 129 21.36 -13.61 -4.37
N LEU A 130 22.50 -14.04 -3.84
CA LEU A 130 23.18 -15.30 -4.15
C LEU A 130 23.14 -16.22 -2.94
N ALA A 131 23.05 -17.53 -3.19
CA ALA A 131 23.04 -18.56 -2.15
C ALA A 131 23.74 -19.84 -2.64
N GLY A 132 24.89 -19.70 -3.29
CA GLY A 132 25.73 -20.83 -3.71
C GLY A 132 25.01 -21.89 -4.56
N GLY A 133 24.17 -21.46 -5.52
CA GLY A 133 23.40 -22.36 -6.40
C GLY A 133 22.05 -22.82 -5.84
N GLN A 134 21.68 -22.44 -4.61
CA GLN A 134 20.36 -22.74 -4.03
C GLN A 134 19.28 -21.77 -4.56
N HIS A 135 18.89 -21.93 -5.83
CA HIS A 135 18.02 -20.98 -6.53
C HIS A 135 16.70 -20.66 -5.80
N ARG A 136 16.06 -21.65 -5.17
CA ARG A 136 14.82 -21.43 -4.39
C ARG A 136 15.05 -20.57 -3.15
N ARG A 137 16.19 -20.74 -2.48
CA ARG A 137 16.56 -19.93 -1.31
C ARG A 137 16.85 -18.49 -1.71
N SER A 138 17.63 -18.29 -2.77
CA SER A 138 17.89 -16.95 -3.32
C SER A 138 16.60 -16.24 -3.70
N ALA A 139 15.67 -16.93 -4.38
CA ALA A 139 14.37 -16.38 -4.74
C ALA A 139 13.53 -16.01 -3.51
N GLY A 140 13.38 -16.91 -2.53
CA GLY A 140 12.59 -16.66 -1.33
C GLY A 140 13.13 -15.50 -0.47
N VAL A 141 14.45 -15.39 -0.31
CA VAL A 141 15.07 -14.26 0.39
C VAL A 141 14.87 -12.96 -0.38
N ARG A 142 15.07 -12.95 -1.70
CA ARG A 142 14.81 -11.78 -2.55
C ARG A 142 13.35 -11.34 -2.46
N ASP A 143 12.40 -12.27 -2.50
CA ASP A 143 10.96 -11.98 -2.40
C ASP A 143 10.64 -11.36 -1.03
N GLY A 144 11.22 -11.91 0.05
CA GLY A 144 11.10 -11.36 1.40
C GLY A 144 11.65 -9.93 1.51
N LEU A 145 12.85 -9.68 0.97
CA LEU A 145 13.46 -8.34 0.97
C LEU A 145 12.62 -7.33 0.18
N VAL A 146 12.14 -7.69 -1.01
CA VAL A 146 11.29 -6.81 -1.82
C VAL A 146 9.95 -6.55 -1.13
N SER A 147 9.36 -7.55 -0.46
CA SER A 147 8.15 -7.36 0.34
C SER A 147 8.40 -6.38 1.48
N ALA A 148 9.48 -6.59 2.23
CA ALA A 148 9.84 -5.78 3.38
C ALA A 148 10.15 -4.32 3.02
N LEU A 149 10.76 -4.09 1.86
CA LEU A 149 10.94 -2.74 1.32
C LEU A 149 9.60 -2.10 0.92
N ARG A 150 8.68 -2.90 0.33
CA ARG A 150 7.35 -2.42 -0.06
C ARG A 150 6.46 -2.07 1.11
N ASP A 151 6.42 -2.90 2.14
CA ASP A 151 5.60 -2.68 3.34
C ASP A 151 6.24 -1.72 4.36
N GLY A 152 7.51 -1.38 4.15
CA GLY A 152 8.25 -0.41 4.96
C GLY A 152 8.89 -0.99 6.22
N SER A 153 8.89 -2.32 6.39
CA SER A 153 9.61 -2.98 7.49
C SER A 153 11.14 -2.90 7.35
N ILE A 154 11.65 -2.69 6.12
CA ILE A 154 13.04 -2.27 5.88
C ILE A 154 13.04 -0.83 5.39
N ALA A 155 13.77 0.04 6.09
CA ALA A 155 13.97 1.41 5.67
C ALA A 155 14.96 1.49 4.50
N ASP A 156 14.55 2.16 3.43
CA ASP A 156 15.39 2.53 2.29
C ASP A 156 15.56 4.05 2.29
N HIS A 157 16.65 4.52 2.89
CA HIS A 157 16.92 5.94 3.10
C HIS A 157 17.47 6.57 1.82
N HIS A 158 16.58 6.96 0.90
CA HIS A 158 16.88 7.97 -0.12
C HIS A 158 15.94 9.16 0.06
N ASP A 159 16.52 10.36 0.13
CA ASP A 159 15.92 11.69 0.33
C ASP A 159 14.72 11.76 1.27
N GLN A 160 14.90 12.35 2.46
CA GLN A 160 13.77 12.60 3.35
C GLN A 160 12.72 13.44 2.61
N PRO A 161 11.45 13.02 2.53
CA PRO A 161 10.45 13.77 1.79
C PRO A 161 10.33 15.16 2.39
N ALA A 162 10.28 16.21 1.57
CA ALA A 162 10.08 17.55 2.08
C ALA A 162 8.58 17.82 2.36
N GLY A 163 8.29 18.61 3.39
CA GLY A 163 6.94 19.13 3.66
C GLY A 163 6.10 18.27 4.59
N VAL A 164 4.79 18.25 4.33
CA VAL A 164 3.78 17.60 5.20
C VAL A 164 3.12 16.44 4.45
N ALA A 165 2.94 15.30 5.12
CA ALA A 165 2.08 14.23 4.67
C ALA A 165 0.83 14.13 5.55
N LEU A 166 -0.35 14.34 4.96
CA LEU A 166 -1.64 14.07 5.58
C LEU A 166 -1.99 12.59 5.37
N VAL A 167 -1.87 11.77 6.42
CA VAL A 167 -2.00 10.31 6.33
C VAL A 167 -3.23 9.83 7.07
N GLY A 168 -4.13 9.14 6.36
CA GLY A 168 -5.21 8.38 6.98
C GLY A 168 -4.68 7.09 7.62
N GLY A 169 -4.77 7.01 8.94
CA GLY A 169 -4.34 5.86 9.74
C GLY A 169 -5.33 4.70 9.75
N GLY A 170 -6.53 4.88 9.21
CA GLY A 170 -7.59 3.87 9.33
C GLY A 170 -8.39 4.01 10.63
N PRO A 171 -9.41 3.16 10.84
CA PRO A 171 -10.41 3.36 11.88
C PRO A 171 -9.95 3.02 13.31
N GLY A 172 -8.87 2.25 13.46
CA GLY A 172 -8.38 1.82 14.77
C GLY A 172 -7.27 0.76 14.67
N ASP A 173 -7.55 -0.35 13.97
CA ASP A 173 -6.57 -1.42 13.74
C ASP A 173 -5.34 -0.88 12.98
N PRO A 174 -4.12 -1.00 13.53
CA PRO A 174 -2.91 -0.50 12.87
C PRO A 174 -2.67 -1.13 11.49
N ASP A 175 -3.14 -2.35 11.22
CA ASP A 175 -2.97 -3.02 9.93
C ASP A 175 -3.89 -2.46 8.83
N LEU A 176 -4.84 -1.60 9.18
CA LEU A 176 -5.71 -0.90 8.23
C LEU A 176 -5.10 0.42 7.72
N ILE A 177 -3.89 0.78 8.16
CA ILE A 177 -3.11 1.82 7.48
C ILE A 177 -2.72 1.33 6.08
N THR A 178 -2.73 2.24 5.11
CA THR A 178 -2.25 1.89 3.76
C THR A 178 -0.74 1.70 3.75
N VAL A 179 -0.24 0.88 2.81
CA VAL A 179 1.20 0.68 2.58
C VAL A 179 1.94 2.01 2.43
N ARG A 180 1.37 2.95 1.66
CA ARG A 180 1.94 4.30 1.49
C ARG A 180 1.93 5.09 2.80
N GLY A 181 0.87 4.96 3.60
CA GLY A 181 0.78 5.59 4.91
C GLY A 181 1.87 5.11 5.85
N ARG A 182 2.06 3.78 5.96
CA ARG A 182 3.12 3.17 6.79
C ARG A 182 4.51 3.61 6.35
N ARG A 183 4.77 3.60 5.04
CA ARG A 183 6.05 4.05 4.46
C ARG A 183 6.38 5.51 4.78
N LEU A 184 5.41 6.42 4.72
CA LEU A 184 5.64 7.83 5.07
C LEU A 184 5.79 8.02 6.58
N LEU A 185 4.99 7.32 7.39
CA LEU A 185 5.07 7.37 8.84
C LEU A 185 6.47 6.94 9.34
N ALA A 186 7.05 5.89 8.76
CA ALA A 186 8.40 5.42 9.09
C ALA A 186 9.53 6.40 8.74
N ARG A 187 9.25 7.43 7.94
CA ARG A 187 10.23 8.44 7.49
C ARG A 187 10.07 9.79 8.19
N ALA A 188 9.07 9.93 9.05
CA ALA A 188 8.71 11.18 9.70
C ALA A 188 9.81 11.63 10.68
N ASP A 189 10.14 12.92 10.67
CA ASP A 189 10.87 13.55 11.78
C ASP A 189 9.92 13.95 12.92
N VAL A 190 8.69 14.29 12.53
CA VAL A 190 7.63 14.78 13.43
C VAL A 190 6.32 14.12 13.04
N VAL A 191 5.62 13.56 14.00
CA VAL A 191 4.27 13.02 13.83
C VAL A 191 3.29 13.85 14.64
N VAL A 192 2.35 14.51 13.96
CA VAL A 192 1.25 15.24 14.59
C VAL A 192 0.01 14.35 14.56
N ALA A 193 -0.44 13.90 15.73
CA ALA A 193 -1.57 12.98 15.87
C ALA A 193 -2.69 13.59 16.71
N ASP A 194 -3.93 13.17 16.47
CA ASP A 194 -5.08 13.50 17.32
C ASP A 194 -5.56 12.27 18.09
N ARG A 195 -6.62 12.45 18.90
CA ARG A 195 -7.17 11.39 19.77
C ARG A 195 -7.58 10.13 19.01
N LEU A 196 -8.00 10.27 17.74
CA LEU A 196 -8.58 9.20 16.93
C LEU A 196 -7.53 8.51 16.04
N ALA A 197 -6.30 9.01 15.99
CA ALA A 197 -5.21 8.32 15.32
C ALA A 197 -4.94 6.96 16.00
N PRO A 198 -4.64 5.88 15.23
CA PRO A 198 -4.27 4.60 15.81
C PRO A 198 -3.03 4.72 16.69
N ARG A 199 -3.19 4.57 18.00
CA ARG A 199 -2.10 4.77 18.96
C ARG A 199 -1.00 3.73 18.84
N GLU A 200 -1.35 2.50 18.47
CA GLU A 200 -0.39 1.41 18.27
C GLU A 200 0.64 1.77 17.18
N LEU A 201 0.26 2.55 16.15
CA LEU A 201 1.20 3.05 15.15
C LEU A 201 2.18 4.09 15.69
N LEU A 202 1.81 4.82 16.75
CA LEU A 202 2.72 5.77 17.41
C LEU A 202 3.75 5.05 18.28
N ASP A 203 3.37 3.91 18.87
CA ASP A 203 4.26 3.08 19.70
C ASP A 203 5.36 2.39 18.86
N GLU A 204 5.12 2.19 17.56
CA GLU A 204 6.09 1.64 16.61
C GLU A 204 7.11 2.68 16.09
N LEU A 205 6.93 3.96 16.41
CA LEU A 205 7.79 5.02 15.89
C LEU A 205 9.21 4.93 16.48
N PRO A 206 10.26 5.19 15.68
CA PRO A 206 11.61 5.27 16.18
C PRO A 206 11.77 6.35 17.28
N PRO A 207 12.68 6.16 18.27
CA PRO A 207 12.84 7.11 19.39
C PRO A 207 13.25 8.54 19.01
N HIS A 208 13.75 8.76 17.79
CA HIS A 208 14.15 10.08 17.31
C HIS A 208 12.98 10.89 16.75
N VAL A 209 11.83 10.25 16.50
CA VAL A 209 10.64 10.90 15.95
C VAL A 209 9.94 11.70 17.05
N GLU A 210 9.71 12.98 16.80
CA GLU A 210 8.97 13.83 17.72
C GLU A 210 7.47 13.61 17.55
N VAL A 211 6.77 13.24 18.63
CA VAL A 211 5.31 13.02 18.59
C VAL A 211 4.59 14.21 19.24
N VAL A 212 3.83 14.94 18.44
CA VAL A 212 2.97 16.04 18.90
C VAL A 212 1.54 15.55 19.02
N ASP A 213 1.05 15.45 20.26
CA ASP A 213 -0.31 15.03 20.57
C ASP A 213 -1.25 16.25 20.64
N ALA A 214 -2.04 16.45 19.59
CA ALA A 214 -3.00 17.54 19.50
C ALA A 214 -4.18 17.40 20.47
N ALA A 215 -4.40 16.23 21.07
CA ALA A 215 -5.49 16.01 22.02
C ALA A 215 -5.20 16.55 23.43
N LYS A 216 -3.94 16.87 23.76
CA LYS A 216 -3.52 17.36 25.08
C LYS A 216 -3.65 18.87 25.26
N ILE A 217 -4.18 19.59 24.27
CA ILE A 217 -4.22 21.05 24.24
C ILE A 217 -5.46 21.55 25.01
N PRO A 218 -5.31 22.33 26.09
CA PRO A 218 -6.41 22.73 26.98
C PRO A 218 -7.33 23.86 26.42
N TYR A 219 -7.35 24.09 25.12
CA TYR A 219 -8.09 25.18 24.47
C TYR A 219 -9.31 24.70 23.67
N GLY A 220 -10.18 25.63 23.27
CA GLY A 220 -11.34 25.32 22.41
C GLY A 220 -10.96 24.84 21.01
N ARG A 221 -11.89 24.18 20.31
CA ARG A 221 -11.65 23.50 19.01
C ARG A 221 -10.99 24.36 17.92
N ALA A 222 -11.32 25.66 17.86
CA ALA A 222 -10.71 26.58 16.91
C ALA A 222 -9.21 26.77 17.20
N ALA A 223 -8.87 27.07 18.46
CA ALA A 223 -7.48 27.20 18.90
C ALA A 223 -6.68 25.89 18.75
N THR A 224 -7.33 24.73 18.92
CA THR A 224 -6.70 23.43 18.62
C THR A 224 -6.34 23.29 17.14
N GLN A 225 -7.21 23.75 16.22
CA GLN A 225 -6.93 23.67 14.78
C GLN A 225 -5.81 24.62 14.37
N ASP A 226 -5.83 25.87 14.86
CA ASP A 226 -4.80 26.85 14.56
C ASP A 226 -3.43 26.38 15.06
N PHE A 227 -3.39 25.75 16.24
CA PHE A 227 -2.18 25.11 16.75
C PHE A 227 -1.70 23.99 15.83
N ILE A 228 -2.59 23.08 15.40
CA ILE A 228 -2.21 21.99 14.48
C ILE A 228 -1.64 22.59 13.21
N ASN A 229 -2.34 23.53 12.58
CA ASN A 229 -1.92 24.17 11.34
C ASN A 229 -0.54 24.83 11.48
N THR A 230 -0.33 25.58 12.56
CA THR A 230 0.95 26.25 12.86
C THR A 230 2.06 25.23 13.08
N THR A 231 1.80 24.17 13.84
CA THR A 231 2.76 23.09 14.09
C THR A 231 3.21 22.44 12.78
N LEU A 232 2.26 22.10 11.90
CA LEU A 232 2.58 21.49 10.59
C LEU A 232 3.47 22.41 9.76
N VAL A 233 3.12 23.70 9.68
CA VAL A 233 3.86 24.69 8.89
C VAL A 233 5.24 24.96 9.46
N ASP A 234 5.37 25.17 10.77
CA ASP A 234 6.63 25.55 11.41
C ASP A 234 7.67 24.43 11.33
N HIS A 235 7.28 23.18 11.62
CA HIS A 235 8.19 22.05 11.48
C HIS A 235 8.60 21.81 10.03
N ALA A 236 7.67 21.92 9.07
CA ALA A 236 7.99 21.77 7.67
C ALA A 236 8.95 22.86 7.17
N LYS A 237 8.76 24.11 7.60
CA LYS A 237 9.66 25.24 7.29
C LYS A 237 11.03 25.10 7.94
N ALA A 238 11.13 24.38 9.07
CA ALA A 238 12.40 24.00 9.67
C ALA A 238 13.12 22.86 8.92
N GLY A 239 12.59 22.42 7.77
CA GLY A 239 13.19 21.36 6.94
C GLY A 239 12.89 19.94 7.43
N ARG A 240 11.99 19.78 8.40
CA ARG A 240 11.61 18.47 8.94
C ARG A 240 10.46 17.89 8.12
N PHE A 241 10.47 16.59 7.89
CA PHE A 241 9.35 15.89 7.30
C PHE A 241 8.28 15.61 8.34
N VAL A 242 7.09 16.17 8.12
CA VAL A 242 5.99 16.11 9.08
C VAL A 242 4.93 15.15 8.59
N VAL A 243 4.53 14.19 9.41
CA VAL A 243 3.36 13.34 9.15
C VAL A 243 2.23 13.75 10.07
N ARG A 244 1.13 14.24 9.49
CA ARG A 244 -0.14 14.46 10.19
C ARG A 244 -0.95 13.17 10.10
N LEU A 245 -0.88 12.37 11.15
CA LEU A 245 -1.60 11.09 11.25
C LEU A 245 -3.02 11.34 11.76
N LYS A 246 -4.01 10.96 10.95
CA LYS A 246 -5.44 11.20 11.22
C LYS A 246 -6.19 9.88 11.33
N GLY A 247 -7.14 9.79 12.26
CA GLY A 247 -8.05 8.64 12.31
C GLY A 247 -8.94 8.56 11.06
N GLY A 248 -9.14 7.36 10.55
CA GLY A 248 -9.94 7.10 9.35
C GLY A 248 -9.29 7.64 8.08
N ASP A 249 -10.03 8.47 7.34
CA ASP A 249 -9.58 9.13 6.11
C ASP A 249 -9.44 10.65 6.32
N PRO A 250 -8.39 11.32 5.80
CA PRO A 250 -8.16 12.74 6.02
C PRO A 250 -9.32 13.65 5.60
N TYR A 251 -10.08 13.27 4.57
CA TYR A 251 -11.09 14.11 3.92
C TYR A 251 -12.52 13.73 4.28
N VAL A 252 -12.74 12.63 5.00
CA VAL A 252 -14.07 12.26 5.52
C VAL A 252 -14.25 12.78 6.93
N PHE A 253 -14.82 13.99 7.06
CA PHE A 253 -15.07 14.67 8.34
C PHE A 253 -13.84 14.85 9.25
N GLY A 254 -12.64 14.70 8.70
CA GLY A 254 -11.37 14.80 9.42
C GLY A 254 -10.73 16.19 9.38
N ARG A 255 -11.32 17.17 8.67
CA ARG A 255 -10.75 18.52 8.45
C ARG A 255 -9.38 18.54 7.76
N GLY A 256 -8.96 17.45 7.11
CA GLY A 256 -7.65 17.38 6.44
C GLY A 256 -7.49 18.42 5.32
N PHE A 257 -8.59 18.85 4.69
CA PHE A 257 -8.50 19.88 3.65
C PHE A 257 -8.21 21.28 4.23
N GLU A 258 -8.67 21.59 5.44
CA GLU A 258 -8.31 22.85 6.12
C GLU A 258 -6.81 22.89 6.45
N GLU A 259 -6.27 21.76 6.93
CA GLU A 259 -4.84 21.58 7.21
C GLU A 259 -4.00 21.72 5.92
N LEU A 260 -4.51 21.19 4.79
CA LEU A 260 -3.88 21.36 3.48
C LEU A 260 -3.85 22.81 3.04
N ILE A 261 -4.98 23.53 3.14
CA ILE A 261 -5.08 24.95 2.76
C ILE A 261 -4.04 25.77 3.54
N ALA A 262 -3.97 25.60 4.86
CA ALA A 262 -3.01 26.32 5.70
C ALA A 262 -1.54 26.06 5.29
N CYS A 263 -1.20 24.81 4.95
CA CYS A 263 0.13 24.47 4.45
C CYS A 263 0.40 25.10 3.07
N ALA A 264 -0.57 25.03 2.15
CA ALA A 264 -0.46 25.58 0.81
C ALA A 264 -0.28 27.11 0.83
N GLU A 265 -1.04 27.82 1.65
CA GLU A 265 -0.92 29.27 1.88
C GLU A 265 0.46 29.64 2.45
N ALA A 266 1.06 28.75 3.23
CA ALA A 266 2.40 28.92 3.79
C ALA A 266 3.54 28.49 2.84
N GLY A 267 3.24 28.02 1.63
CA GLY A 267 4.22 27.52 0.65
C GLY A 267 4.82 26.16 0.99
N VAL A 268 4.17 25.39 1.87
CA VAL A 268 4.61 24.05 2.29
C VAL A 268 4.00 22.99 1.37
N PRO A 269 4.80 22.13 0.72
CA PRO A 269 4.26 21.05 -0.11
C PRO A 269 3.56 20.02 0.77
N VAL A 270 2.37 19.57 0.32
CA VAL A 270 1.56 18.58 1.02
C VAL A 270 1.34 17.35 0.15
N THR A 271 1.62 16.17 0.71
CA THR A 271 1.20 14.89 0.16
C THR A 271 -0.01 14.36 0.93
N VAL A 272 -1.05 13.93 0.23
CA VAL A 272 -2.22 13.31 0.88
C VAL A 272 -2.24 11.83 0.61
N VAL A 273 -2.39 11.05 1.68
CA VAL A 273 -2.53 9.60 1.63
C VAL A 273 -3.90 9.23 2.20
N PRO A 274 -4.83 8.74 1.36
CA PRO A 274 -6.14 8.27 1.80
C PRO A 274 -6.03 7.15 2.83
N GLY A 275 -7.04 7.04 3.68
CA GLY A 275 -7.16 5.98 4.69
C GLY A 275 -8.46 5.20 4.58
N VAL A 276 -8.52 4.05 5.23
CA VAL A 276 -9.78 3.32 5.38
C VAL A 276 -10.69 4.13 6.29
N THR A 277 -11.76 4.71 5.73
CA THR A 277 -12.72 5.50 6.52
C THR A 277 -13.48 4.63 7.52
N SER A 278 -13.70 5.16 8.72
CA SER A 278 -14.54 4.51 9.73
C SER A 278 -15.99 4.35 9.27
N ALA A 279 -16.45 5.15 8.32
CA ALA A 279 -17.80 5.03 7.76
C ALA A 279 -18.06 3.67 7.11
N PHE A 280 -17.02 3.02 6.56
CA PHE A 280 -17.15 1.75 5.83
C PHE A 280 -16.35 0.62 6.48
N GLY A 281 -15.14 0.92 6.97
CA GLY A 281 -14.27 -0.07 7.60
C GLY A 281 -14.85 -0.61 8.91
N VAL A 282 -15.36 0.27 9.78
CA VAL A 282 -15.92 -0.15 11.08
C VAL A 282 -17.15 -1.04 10.92
N PRO A 283 -18.14 -0.71 10.06
CA PRO A 283 -19.23 -1.63 9.76
C PRO A 283 -18.76 -2.98 9.25
N ALA A 284 -17.80 -3.01 8.32
CA ALA A 284 -17.27 -4.26 7.78
C ALA A 284 -16.65 -5.16 8.86
N LEU A 285 -15.85 -4.57 9.78
CA LEU A 285 -15.25 -5.29 10.93
C LEU A 285 -16.28 -5.75 11.98
N ALA A 286 -17.53 -5.29 11.88
CA ALA A 286 -18.63 -5.67 12.74
C ALA A 286 -19.65 -6.58 12.03
N ASP A 287 -19.28 -7.15 10.87
CA ASP A 287 -20.15 -7.93 9.98
C ASP A 287 -21.37 -7.17 9.45
N VAL A 288 -21.32 -5.83 9.41
CA VAL A 288 -22.39 -4.98 8.88
C VAL A 288 -21.96 -4.40 7.53
N PRO A 289 -22.37 -5.01 6.40
CA PRO A 289 -22.08 -4.43 5.10
C PRO A 289 -22.84 -3.11 4.94
N VAL A 290 -22.25 -2.11 4.30
CA VAL A 290 -22.96 -0.85 4.02
C VAL A 290 -23.87 -0.94 2.79
N THR A 291 -23.62 -1.91 1.91
CA THR A 291 -24.46 -2.25 0.75
C THR A 291 -24.68 -3.75 0.69
N HIS A 292 -25.83 -4.19 0.19
CA HIS A 292 -26.04 -5.59 -0.16
C HIS A 292 -27.00 -5.68 -1.34
N ARG A 293 -26.68 -6.54 -2.32
CA ARG A 293 -27.46 -6.67 -3.55
C ARG A 293 -28.91 -7.03 -3.23
N GLY A 294 -29.86 -6.31 -3.83
CA GLY A 294 -31.29 -6.53 -3.58
C GLY A 294 -31.79 -6.01 -2.23
N VAL A 295 -30.93 -5.37 -1.43
CA VAL A 295 -31.28 -4.84 -0.10
C VAL A 295 -30.99 -3.34 0.01
N ALA A 296 -29.79 -2.89 -0.36
CA ALA A 296 -29.43 -1.47 -0.37
C ALA A 296 -28.52 -1.15 -1.57
N HIS A 297 -28.98 -0.23 -2.43
CA HIS A 297 -28.26 0.24 -3.63
C HIS A 297 -27.61 1.62 -3.45
N GLU A 298 -27.81 2.23 -2.28
CA GLU A 298 -27.33 3.57 -1.94
C GLU A 298 -26.84 3.59 -0.49
N VAL A 299 -25.79 4.38 -0.25
CA VAL A 299 -25.23 4.64 1.08
C VAL A 299 -25.01 6.13 1.21
N VAL A 300 -25.51 6.72 2.29
CA VAL A 300 -25.27 8.13 2.61
C VAL A 300 -24.49 8.22 3.92
N VAL A 301 -23.38 8.94 3.89
CA VAL A 301 -22.51 9.14 5.04
C VAL A 301 -22.70 10.58 5.52
N VAL A 302 -23.09 10.76 6.79
CA VAL A 302 -23.39 12.08 7.37
C VAL A 302 -22.66 12.30 8.68
N SER A 303 -22.44 13.58 9.00
CA SER A 303 -21.91 14.02 10.28
C SER A 303 -23.06 14.42 11.20
N GLY A 304 -23.12 13.80 12.39
CA GLY A 304 -24.03 14.12 13.47
C GLY A 304 -23.49 15.14 14.47
N HIS A 305 -22.48 15.94 14.07
CA HIS A 305 -21.86 16.95 14.93
C HIS A 305 -22.85 18.00 15.47
N VAL A 306 -23.85 18.32 14.67
CA VAL A 306 -24.98 19.20 15.02
C VAL A 306 -26.29 18.42 14.89
N ALA A 307 -27.34 18.89 15.59
CA ALA A 307 -28.65 18.25 15.52
C ALA A 307 -29.32 18.50 14.15
N PRO A 308 -30.31 17.67 13.75
CA PRO A 308 -31.01 17.83 12.48
C PRO A 308 -31.69 19.18 12.26
N ASP A 309 -32.19 19.79 13.33
CA ASP A 309 -32.91 21.06 13.38
C ASP A 309 -32.00 22.28 13.63
N ASP A 310 -30.70 22.07 13.81
CA ASP A 310 -29.72 23.14 13.97
C ASP A 310 -29.55 23.91 12.66
N GLU A 311 -29.55 25.25 12.70
CA GLU A 311 -29.39 26.10 11.51
C GLU A 311 -28.07 25.85 10.76
N ARG A 312 -27.05 25.29 11.44
CA ARG A 312 -25.76 24.92 10.84
C ARG A 312 -25.80 23.57 10.14
N SER A 313 -26.86 22.78 10.33
CA SER A 313 -27.05 21.50 9.64
C SER A 313 -27.33 21.75 8.16
N LEU A 314 -26.38 21.35 7.31
CA LEU A 314 -26.54 21.42 5.85
C LEU A 314 -27.19 20.16 5.27
N VAL A 315 -27.54 19.18 6.12
CA VAL A 315 -28.08 17.88 5.69
C VAL A 315 -29.60 17.98 5.54
N ASP A 316 -30.12 17.60 4.37
CA ASP A 316 -31.57 17.43 4.16
C ASP A 316 -32.04 16.12 4.78
N TRP A 317 -32.31 16.16 6.08
CA TRP A 317 -32.79 15.01 6.84
C TRP A 317 -34.14 14.48 6.34
N SER A 318 -34.99 15.35 5.77
CA SER A 318 -36.25 14.93 5.18
C SER A 318 -36.03 14.02 3.97
N ALA A 319 -35.03 14.33 3.13
CA ALA A 319 -34.66 13.49 2.01
C ALA A 319 -34.08 12.15 2.48
N LEU A 320 -33.19 12.16 3.48
CA LEU A 320 -32.61 10.93 4.04
C LEU A 320 -33.66 9.99 4.65
N ALA A 321 -34.70 10.55 5.26
CA ALA A 321 -35.83 9.80 5.77
C ALA A 321 -36.64 9.12 4.65
N ARG A 322 -36.69 9.71 3.44
CA ARG A 322 -37.38 9.13 2.27
C ARG A 322 -36.54 8.10 1.52
N LEU A 323 -35.21 8.14 1.65
CA LEU A 323 -34.33 7.12 1.09
C LEU A 323 -34.59 5.77 1.75
N SER A 324 -34.29 4.69 1.04
CA SER A 324 -34.50 3.31 1.53
C SER A 324 -33.19 2.57 1.82
N GLY A 325 -32.07 3.08 1.28
CA GLY A 325 -30.75 2.52 1.52
C GLY A 325 -30.19 2.83 2.92
N THR A 326 -28.87 2.72 3.00
CA THR A 326 -28.13 2.77 4.27
C THR A 326 -27.73 4.19 4.61
N VAL A 327 -27.94 4.60 5.86
CA VAL A 327 -27.43 5.86 6.40
C VAL A 327 -26.37 5.55 7.46
N VAL A 328 -25.16 6.05 7.25
CA VAL A 328 -24.06 5.95 8.21
C VAL A 328 -23.86 7.32 8.86
N ILE A 329 -24.09 7.39 10.16
CA ILE A 329 -23.98 8.62 10.96
C ILE A 329 -22.70 8.55 11.80
N LEU A 330 -21.77 9.46 11.52
CA LEU A 330 -20.57 9.68 12.33
C LEU A 330 -20.84 10.73 13.38
N MET A 331 -20.13 10.67 14.52
CA MET A 331 -20.24 11.69 15.59
C MET A 331 -21.67 11.88 16.12
N GLY A 332 -22.54 10.86 16.01
CA GLY A 332 -23.98 11.01 16.29
C GLY A 332 -24.46 10.57 17.67
N VAL A 333 -23.59 9.96 18.49
CA VAL A 333 -24.00 9.26 19.73
C VAL A 333 -24.78 10.15 20.70
N GLU A 334 -24.29 11.36 20.96
CA GLU A 334 -24.90 12.28 21.94
C GLU A 334 -26.30 12.77 21.53
N ARG A 335 -26.62 12.70 20.23
CA ARG A 335 -27.87 13.20 19.64
C ARG A 335 -28.65 12.09 18.94
N ALA A 336 -28.40 10.84 19.30
CA ALA A 336 -28.95 9.68 18.61
C ALA A 336 -30.49 9.69 18.54
N ALA A 337 -31.17 10.17 19.60
CA ALA A 337 -32.62 10.34 19.63
C ALA A 337 -33.11 11.28 18.50
N ALA A 338 -32.49 12.45 18.34
CA ALA A 338 -32.90 13.42 17.32
C ALA A 338 -32.68 12.89 15.89
N PHE A 339 -31.59 12.14 15.66
CA PHE A 339 -31.36 11.49 14.36
C PHE A 339 -32.36 10.36 14.09
N ALA A 340 -32.73 9.59 15.11
CA ALA A 340 -33.75 8.56 14.97
C ALA A 340 -35.11 9.17 14.61
N ASP A 341 -35.53 10.22 15.32
CA ASP A 341 -36.79 10.92 15.07
C ASP A 341 -36.84 11.50 13.65
N ALA A 342 -35.75 12.14 13.21
CA ALA A 342 -35.64 12.69 11.87
C ALA A 342 -35.77 11.61 10.77
N LEU A 343 -35.15 10.45 10.95
CA LEU A 343 -35.25 9.33 10.01
C LEU A 343 -36.62 8.65 10.04
N MET A 344 -37.24 8.53 11.22
CA MET A 344 -38.58 7.93 11.38
C MET A 344 -39.71 8.75 10.73
N ALA A 345 -39.46 10.01 10.36
CA ALA A 345 -40.40 10.80 9.57
C ALA A 345 -40.74 10.17 8.20
N GLY A 346 -39.87 9.30 7.67
CA GLY A 346 -40.08 8.58 6.40
C GLY A 346 -39.77 7.08 6.46
N ARG A 347 -39.22 6.59 7.59
CA ARG A 347 -38.83 5.18 7.77
C ARG A 347 -39.62 4.53 8.91
N PRO A 348 -39.91 3.22 8.82
CA PRO A 348 -40.51 2.48 9.93
C PRO A 348 -39.64 2.52 11.21
N GLY A 349 -40.27 2.60 12.38
CA GLY A 349 -39.54 2.61 13.66
C GLY A 349 -38.77 1.32 13.95
N ASP A 350 -39.17 0.19 13.35
CA ASP A 350 -38.46 -1.10 13.40
C ASP A 350 -37.30 -1.21 12.40
N THR A 351 -36.99 -0.14 11.64
CA THR A 351 -35.82 -0.10 10.76
C THR A 351 -34.56 -0.49 11.53
N PRO A 352 -33.81 -1.52 11.09
CA PRO A 352 -32.63 -1.99 11.82
C PRO A 352 -31.55 -0.92 11.94
N VAL A 353 -30.89 -0.90 13.11
CA VAL A 353 -29.74 -0.04 13.40
C VAL A 353 -28.63 -0.86 14.04
N SER A 354 -27.38 -0.60 13.66
CA SER A 354 -26.19 -1.11 14.33
C SER A 354 -25.34 0.05 14.83
N VAL A 355 -25.00 0.05 16.11
CA VAL A 355 -24.10 1.02 16.74
C VAL A 355 -22.80 0.32 17.08
N ILE A 356 -21.69 0.81 16.53
CA ILE A 356 -20.39 0.18 16.64
C ILE A 356 -19.42 1.16 17.28
N GLN A 357 -19.07 0.91 18.53
CA GLN A 357 -18.13 1.70 19.32
C GLN A 357 -16.71 1.13 19.22
N GLU A 358 -15.71 2.02 19.18
CA GLU A 358 -14.28 1.67 19.19
C GLU A 358 -13.93 0.62 18.11
N GLY A 359 -14.48 0.79 16.91
CA GLY A 359 -14.39 -0.16 15.81
C GLY A 359 -12.95 -0.46 15.36
N GLY A 360 -12.64 -1.74 15.16
CA GLY A 360 -11.28 -2.21 14.83
C GLY A 360 -10.31 -2.24 16.02
N THR A 361 -10.76 -1.92 17.24
CA THR A 361 -9.93 -2.06 18.45
C THR A 361 -10.32 -3.31 19.23
N ARG A 362 -9.47 -3.71 20.18
CA ARG A 362 -9.77 -4.80 21.13
C ARG A 362 -10.98 -4.51 22.03
N THR A 363 -11.40 -3.26 22.13
CA THR A 363 -12.54 -2.80 22.93
C THR A 363 -13.81 -2.58 22.10
N GLN A 364 -13.84 -3.07 20.85
CA GLN A 364 -14.99 -2.94 19.96
C GLN A 364 -16.27 -3.46 20.62
N LYS A 365 -17.34 -2.66 20.56
CA LYS A 365 -18.67 -3.04 21.03
C LYS A 365 -19.71 -2.80 19.94
N VAL A 366 -20.52 -3.82 19.66
CA VAL A 366 -21.60 -3.75 18.67
C VAL A 366 -22.94 -3.90 19.37
N VAL A 367 -23.81 -2.91 19.23
CA VAL A 367 -25.20 -2.93 19.71
C VAL A 367 -26.12 -2.95 18.51
N ARG A 368 -26.99 -3.95 18.43
CA ARG A 368 -28.05 -4.04 17.42
C ARG A 368 -29.33 -3.51 18.02
N SER A 369 -30.03 -2.68 17.27
CA SER A 369 -31.18 -1.89 17.71
C SER A 369 -32.14 -1.66 16.54
N THR A 370 -33.13 -0.81 16.75
CA THR A 370 -34.01 -0.24 15.73
C THR A 370 -34.01 1.29 15.86
N LEU A 371 -34.56 2.01 14.89
CA LEU A 371 -34.70 3.47 15.02
C LEU A 371 -35.49 3.85 16.28
N ALA A 372 -36.59 3.15 16.58
CA ALA A 372 -37.44 3.43 17.73
C ALA A 372 -36.74 3.21 19.09
N SER A 373 -35.83 2.24 19.17
CA SER A 373 -35.13 1.88 20.42
C SER A 373 -33.74 2.51 20.56
N LEU A 374 -33.22 3.17 19.52
CA LEU A 374 -31.81 3.57 19.41
C LEU A 374 -31.28 4.31 20.64
N ALA A 375 -32.00 5.33 21.11
CA ALA A 375 -31.55 6.14 22.23
C ALA A 375 -31.56 5.37 23.57
N ALA A 376 -32.58 4.53 23.77
CA ALA A 376 -32.69 3.69 24.97
C ALA A 376 -31.57 2.64 24.99
N ASP A 377 -31.32 1.98 23.86
CA ASP A 377 -30.30 0.94 23.75
C ASP A 377 -28.88 1.51 23.92
N ILE A 378 -28.61 2.71 23.38
CA ILE A 378 -27.34 3.44 23.61
C ILE A 378 -27.13 3.72 25.10
N ALA A 379 -28.16 4.18 25.81
CA ALA A 379 -28.07 4.47 27.24
C ALA A 379 -27.91 3.20 28.08
N GLU A 380 -28.72 2.18 27.83
CA GLU A 380 -28.68 0.88 28.52
C GLU A 380 -27.31 0.22 28.37
N HIS A 381 -26.75 0.23 27.16
CA HIS A 381 -25.46 -0.37 26.87
C HIS A 381 -24.29 0.58 27.18
N GLY A 382 -24.55 1.80 27.66
CA GLY A 382 -23.51 2.77 28.01
C GLY A 382 -22.57 3.12 26.85
N ILE A 383 -23.09 3.23 25.62
CA ILE A 383 -22.29 3.56 24.44
C ILE A 383 -21.73 4.97 24.54
N ARG A 384 -20.45 5.13 24.20
CA ARG A 384 -19.72 6.40 24.21
C ARG A 384 -18.97 6.65 22.90
N PRO A 385 -18.68 7.91 22.54
CA PRO A 385 -17.80 8.22 21.41
C PRO A 385 -16.36 7.70 21.61
N PRO A 386 -15.70 7.21 20.54
CA PRO A 386 -16.15 7.19 19.15
C PRO A 386 -17.05 5.98 18.84
N ALA A 387 -18.17 6.22 18.16
CA ALA A 387 -19.02 5.17 17.63
C ALA A 387 -19.66 5.58 16.30
N ILE A 388 -19.94 4.58 15.47
CA ILE A 388 -20.62 4.70 14.17
C ILE A 388 -22.02 4.14 14.30
N ILE A 389 -23.01 4.87 13.81
CA ILE A 389 -24.41 4.40 13.74
C ILE A 389 -24.72 4.08 12.29
N VAL A 390 -25.10 2.84 12.00
CA VAL A 390 -25.53 2.38 10.67
C VAL A 390 -27.02 2.05 10.73
N ALA A 391 -27.84 2.84 10.03
CA ALA A 391 -29.29 2.66 9.97
C ALA A 391 -29.71 2.21 8.58
N GLY A 392 -30.58 1.19 8.52
CA GLY A 392 -31.13 0.66 7.29
C GLY A 392 -31.13 -0.86 7.25
N PRO A 393 -31.73 -1.46 6.21
CA PRO A 393 -31.97 -2.92 6.15
C PRO A 393 -30.70 -3.77 6.33
N VAL A 394 -29.55 -3.29 5.84
CA VAL A 394 -28.26 -4.00 5.93
C VAL A 394 -27.78 -4.20 7.36
N ALA A 395 -28.17 -3.34 8.31
CA ALA A 395 -27.80 -3.45 9.71
C ALA A 395 -28.41 -4.68 10.40
N GLY A 396 -29.47 -5.27 9.82
CA GLY A 396 -30.12 -6.48 10.30
C GLY A 396 -29.59 -7.79 9.72
N LEU A 397 -28.77 -7.76 8.65
CA LEU A 397 -28.39 -8.96 7.91
C LEU A 397 -27.52 -9.93 8.71
N ALA A 398 -26.56 -9.42 9.49
CA ALA A 398 -25.65 -10.24 10.28
C ALA A 398 -26.35 -11.12 11.33
N GLY A 399 -27.53 -10.69 11.83
CA GLY A 399 -28.33 -11.47 12.77
C GLY A 399 -28.95 -12.72 12.16
N GLN A 400 -28.89 -12.90 10.84
CA GLN A 400 -29.48 -14.00 10.09
C GLN A 400 -28.46 -15.10 9.73
N LEU A 401 -27.17 -14.89 10.03
CA LEU A 401 -26.11 -15.84 9.70
C LEU A 401 -25.76 -16.73 10.91
N PRO A 402 -25.53 -18.04 10.70
CA PRO A 402 -25.23 -18.99 11.76
C PRO A 402 -23.81 -18.87 12.34
N PHE A 403 -22.92 -18.09 11.72
CA PHE A 403 -21.54 -17.87 12.16
C PHE A 403 -21.16 -16.39 12.05
N ARG A 404 -20.32 -15.91 12.97
CA ARG A 404 -19.65 -14.59 12.92
C ARG A 404 -18.25 -14.77 12.31
N SER A 405 -17.75 -13.74 11.61
CA SER A 405 -16.39 -13.78 11.04
C SER A 405 -15.30 -13.51 12.06
#